data_AF-A0A429SZP5-F1
#
_entry.id   AF-A0A429SZP5-F1
#
_cell.length_a   1.000
_cell.length_b   1.000
_cell.length_c   1.000
_cell.angle_alpha   90.00
_cell.angle_beta   90.00
_cell.angle_gamma   90.00
#
_symmetry.space_group_name_H-M   'P 1'
#
loop_
_entity.id
_entity.type
_entity.pdbx_description
1 polymer ?
#
loop_
_entity_poly.entity_id
_entity_poly.type
_entity_poly.pdbx_seq_one_letter_code
_entity_poly.pdbx_strand_id
1 'polypeptide(L)'
;MTDREASSVLNRLRAVEWMGDDWDHAFGHVKSRRVLFREYLRRAAVWSQAYSVEGWPFFDVTGSVDPGFELSPEIEAELGDLLKRLTTDELRDTCAGAVRLAELQAKNPAVGAGLPDLYEPLVIFYERGGEFAFDNAGFLDLTGVRYRPASRESYLSSPPVVELGDAVLDALDVAGRVTYYTAADGQGPLLRRSVERDELFGRDLRWETTDVIPASEELVKEAGLIELDELAATRIIGAIVAAGAGTNG
;
A
#
# COMPACT_ATOMS: atom_id res chain seq x y z
N MET A 1 2.35 10.23 -29.65
CA MET A 1 3.21 10.79 -28.59
C MET A 1 2.93 9.92 -27.39
N THR A 2 3.66 8.82 -27.26
CA THR A 2 3.51 7.91 -26.12
C THR A 2 4.03 8.66 -24.91
N ASP A 3 3.13 9.02 -24.00
CA ASP A 3 3.52 9.31 -22.62
C ASP A 3 4.36 8.11 -22.17
N ARG A 4 5.65 8.32 -21.89
CA ARG A 4 6.50 7.22 -21.46
C ARG A 4 6.05 6.81 -20.06
N GLU A 5 5.91 5.51 -19.80
CA GLU A 5 5.48 4.99 -18.48
C GLU A 5 6.34 5.56 -17.34
N ALA A 6 7.64 5.74 -17.56
CA ALA A 6 8.51 6.41 -16.59
C ALA A 6 8.17 7.88 -16.36
N SER A 7 7.71 8.63 -17.37
CA SER A 7 7.22 10.00 -17.19
C SER A 7 5.96 10.03 -16.33
N SER A 8 5.06 9.06 -16.49
CA SER A 8 3.87 8.92 -15.65
C SER A 8 4.24 8.70 -14.18
N VAL A 9 5.09 7.71 -13.89
CA VAL A 9 5.56 7.42 -12.52
C VAL A 9 6.34 8.60 -11.93
N LEU A 10 7.23 9.22 -12.71
CA LEU A 10 7.98 10.39 -12.27
C LEU A 10 7.09 11.59 -11.93
N ASN A 11 6.04 11.83 -12.73
CA ASN A 11 5.08 12.89 -12.47
C ASN A 11 4.28 12.65 -11.18
N ARG A 12 3.87 11.40 -10.92
CA ARG A 12 3.25 10.99 -9.66
C ARG A 12 4.18 11.30 -8.47
N LEU A 13 5.42 10.82 -8.53
CA LEU A 13 6.41 11.05 -7.47
C LEU A 13 6.74 12.53 -7.27
N ARG A 14 6.68 13.38 -8.30
CA ARG A 14 6.87 14.83 -8.16
C ARG A 14 5.69 15.53 -7.49
N ALA A 15 4.48 15.01 -7.68
CA ALA A 15 3.27 15.54 -7.08
C ALA A 15 3.17 15.21 -5.57
N VAL A 16 3.92 14.22 -5.10
CA VAL A 16 4.01 13.88 -3.68
C VAL A 16 4.53 15.06 -2.88
N GLU A 17 3.82 15.35 -1.79
CA GLU A 17 4.28 16.26 -0.74
C GLU A 17 5.30 15.55 0.16
N TRP A 18 6.58 15.57 -0.25
CA TRP A 18 7.67 14.89 0.46
C TRP A 18 8.06 15.57 1.77
N MET A 19 8.00 16.90 1.80
CA MET A 19 8.45 17.76 2.88
C MET A 19 7.31 18.74 3.10
N GLY A 20 6.47 18.53 4.10
CA GLY A 20 5.27 19.35 4.17
C GLY A 20 4.49 19.29 5.47
N ASP A 21 4.09 20.49 5.86
CA ASP A 21 3.32 20.88 7.03
C ASP A 21 1.91 20.26 7.12
N ASP A 22 1.45 19.56 6.07
CA ASP A 22 0.17 18.83 6.03
C ASP A 22 0.28 17.41 6.61
N TRP A 23 0.64 17.36 7.89
CA TRP A 23 0.62 16.11 8.65
C TRP A 23 -0.78 15.51 8.76
N ASP A 24 -1.82 16.36 8.67
CA ASP A 24 -3.22 15.93 8.74
C ASP A 24 -3.57 14.99 7.58
N HIS A 25 -3.05 15.24 6.37
CA HIS A 25 -3.23 14.34 5.24
C HIS A 25 -2.66 12.95 5.52
N ALA A 26 -1.39 12.87 5.95
CA ALA A 26 -0.76 11.59 6.27
C ALA A 26 -1.44 10.87 7.45
N PHE A 27 -1.86 11.62 8.48
CA PHE A 27 -2.60 11.07 9.62
C PHE A 27 -3.99 10.56 9.23
N GLY A 28 -4.64 11.19 8.26
CA GLY A 28 -5.89 10.73 7.67
C GLY A 28 -5.75 9.38 6.97
N HIS A 29 -4.57 9.04 6.46
CA HIS A 29 -4.31 7.85 5.64
C HIS A 29 -3.49 6.76 6.32
N VAL A 30 -3.34 6.81 7.65
CA VAL A 30 -2.47 5.89 8.41
C VAL A 30 -2.74 4.41 8.13
N LYS A 31 -4.01 4.01 8.00
CA LYS A 31 -4.40 2.60 7.86
C LYS A 31 -4.10 2.11 6.44
N SER A 32 -4.53 2.85 5.43
CA SER A 32 -4.20 2.54 4.03
C SER A 32 -2.69 2.54 3.80
N ARG A 33 -1.94 3.51 4.34
CA ARG A 33 -0.47 3.55 4.30
C ARG A 33 0.17 2.28 4.87
N ARG A 34 -0.29 1.78 6.01
CA ARG A 34 0.23 0.54 6.59
C ARG A 34 -0.02 -0.69 5.70
N VAL A 35 -1.21 -0.80 5.12
CA VAL A 35 -1.57 -1.89 4.19
C VAL A 35 -0.71 -1.82 2.93
N LEU A 36 -0.57 -0.63 2.34
CA LEU A 36 0.26 -0.38 1.16
C LEU A 36 1.73 -0.74 1.42
N PHE A 37 2.29 -0.28 2.54
CA PHE A 37 3.67 -0.58 2.90
C PHE A 37 3.89 -2.09 3.10
N ARG A 38 2.93 -2.77 3.74
CA ARG A 38 2.97 -4.22 3.90
C ARG A 38 2.92 -4.94 2.55
N GLU A 39 2.07 -4.50 1.63
CA GLU A 39 1.97 -5.08 0.30
C GLU A 39 3.23 -4.82 -0.52
N TYR A 40 3.86 -3.64 -0.41
CA TYR A 40 5.18 -3.38 -0.98
C TYR A 40 6.22 -4.40 -0.47
N LEU A 41 6.35 -4.59 0.85
CA LEU A 41 7.31 -5.55 1.41
C LEU A 41 7.08 -6.97 0.90
N ARG A 42 5.81 -7.36 0.72
CA ARG A 42 5.42 -8.63 0.11
C ARG A 42 5.89 -8.74 -1.34
N ARG A 43 5.62 -7.73 -2.17
CA ARG A 43 6.02 -7.72 -3.58
C ARG A 43 7.54 -7.64 -3.74
N ALA A 44 8.21 -6.83 -2.93
CA ALA A 44 9.66 -6.77 -2.85
C ALA A 44 10.28 -8.13 -2.48
N ALA A 45 9.65 -8.88 -1.57
CA ALA A 45 10.11 -10.24 -1.24
C ALA A 45 10.03 -11.17 -2.46
N VAL A 46 8.91 -11.15 -3.18
CA VAL A 46 8.71 -11.94 -4.42
C VAL A 46 9.75 -11.57 -5.49
N TRP A 47 9.96 -10.27 -5.74
CA TRP A 47 10.94 -9.81 -6.73
C TRP A 47 12.37 -10.15 -6.32
N SER A 48 12.71 -9.98 -5.04
CA SER A 48 14.04 -10.34 -4.53
C SER A 48 14.33 -11.83 -4.69
N GLN A 49 13.32 -12.69 -4.55
CA GLN A 49 13.47 -14.13 -4.79
C GLN A 49 13.62 -14.44 -6.28
N ALA A 50 12.80 -13.81 -7.14
CA ALA A 50 12.80 -14.05 -8.57
C ALA A 50 14.13 -13.64 -9.25
N TYR A 51 14.71 -12.51 -8.82
CA TYR A 51 15.94 -11.96 -9.39
C TYR A 51 17.17 -12.09 -8.49
N SER A 52 17.08 -12.82 -7.38
CA SER A 52 18.17 -13.02 -6.41
C SER A 52 18.79 -11.70 -5.92
N VAL A 53 17.95 -10.70 -5.65
CA VAL A 53 18.37 -9.36 -5.25
C VAL A 53 18.84 -9.38 -3.79
N GLU A 54 20.02 -8.81 -3.53
CA GLU A 54 20.50 -8.51 -2.19
C GLU A 54 19.95 -7.15 -1.71
N GLY A 55 19.87 -6.93 -0.39
CA GLY A 55 19.43 -5.62 0.14
C GLY A 55 17.91 -5.43 0.27
N TRP A 56 17.13 -6.51 0.30
CA TRP A 56 15.71 -6.43 0.67
C TRP A 56 15.52 -5.68 2.01
N PRO A 57 14.52 -4.78 2.14
CA PRO A 57 13.42 -4.55 1.20
C PRO A 57 13.59 -3.40 0.22
N PHE A 58 14.50 -2.47 0.47
CA PHE A 58 14.61 -1.23 -0.30
C PHE A 58 15.75 -1.34 -1.31
N PHE A 59 15.40 -1.44 -2.58
CA PHE A 59 16.36 -1.60 -3.67
C PHE A 59 15.79 -1.09 -4.99
N ASP A 60 16.69 -0.75 -5.91
CA ASP A 60 16.40 -0.66 -7.34
C ASP A 60 16.61 -2.04 -7.99
N VAL A 61 15.51 -2.67 -8.43
CA VAL A 61 15.57 -4.01 -9.01
C VAL A 61 16.24 -4.05 -10.39
N THR A 62 16.29 -2.92 -11.09
CA THR A 62 16.73 -2.88 -12.49
C THR A 62 18.18 -3.29 -12.64
N GLY A 63 19.05 -3.00 -11.67
CA GLY A 63 20.45 -3.43 -11.68
C GLY A 63 20.62 -4.96 -11.64
N SER A 64 19.64 -5.69 -11.12
CA SER A 64 19.64 -7.18 -11.12
C SER A 64 18.96 -7.77 -12.35
N VAL A 65 18.00 -7.05 -12.94
CA VAL A 65 17.25 -7.49 -14.12
C VAL A 65 18.04 -7.25 -15.42
N ASP A 66 18.56 -6.03 -15.57
CA ASP A 66 19.34 -5.59 -16.72
C ASP A 66 20.39 -4.57 -16.25
N PRO A 67 21.62 -5.02 -15.90
CA PRO A 67 22.68 -4.14 -15.42
C PRO A 67 23.12 -3.07 -16.42
N GLY A 68 22.83 -3.26 -17.71
CA GLY A 68 23.16 -2.30 -18.78
C GLY A 68 22.04 -1.30 -19.06
N PHE A 69 20.95 -1.34 -18.29
CA PHE A 69 19.80 -0.50 -18.51
C PHE A 69 20.08 0.97 -18.13
N GLU A 70 19.87 1.84 -19.11
CA GLU A 70 19.97 3.29 -18.98
C GLU A 70 18.64 3.96 -19.35
N LEU A 71 18.25 4.95 -18.55
CA LEU A 71 17.18 5.89 -18.89
C LEU A 71 17.64 6.82 -20.01
N SER A 72 16.69 7.41 -20.73
CA SER A 72 17.03 8.52 -21.62
C SER A 72 17.60 9.69 -20.82
N PRO A 73 18.56 10.47 -21.37
CA PRO A 73 19.20 11.58 -20.65
C PRO A 73 18.22 12.58 -20.03
N GLU A 74 17.07 12.83 -20.68
CA GLU A 74 16.06 13.74 -20.19
C GLU A 74 15.43 13.23 -18.89
N ILE A 75 14.92 11.99 -18.89
CA ILE A 75 14.32 11.36 -17.70
C ILE A 75 15.35 11.16 -16.59
N GLU A 76 16.59 10.80 -16.92
CA GLU A 76 17.67 10.64 -15.95
C GLU A 76 17.96 11.96 -15.19
N ALA A 77 18.08 13.07 -15.92
CA ALA A 77 18.30 14.39 -15.32
C ALA A 77 17.11 14.80 -14.42
N GLU A 78 15.91 14.58 -14.94
CA GLU A 78 14.64 14.88 -14.28
C GLU A 78 14.40 14.07 -13.00
N LEU A 79 14.78 12.79 -13.02
CA LEU A 79 14.79 11.90 -11.85
C LEU A 79 15.86 12.37 -10.86
N GLY A 80 17.07 12.67 -11.32
CA GLY A 80 18.16 13.16 -10.47
C GLY A 80 17.79 14.41 -9.67
N ASP A 81 17.00 15.33 -10.25
CA ASP A 81 16.49 16.51 -9.54
C ASP A 81 15.45 16.17 -8.47
N LEU A 82 14.59 15.17 -8.69
CA LEU A 82 13.69 14.65 -7.66
C LEU A 82 14.49 14.01 -6.52
N LEU A 83 15.45 13.13 -6.82
CA LEU A 83 16.20 12.38 -5.82
C LEU A 83 17.02 13.28 -4.86
N LYS A 84 17.49 14.44 -5.33
CA LYS A 84 18.16 15.45 -4.50
C LYS A 84 17.26 16.04 -3.41
N ARG A 85 15.94 15.96 -3.56
CA ARG A 85 14.96 16.47 -2.59
C ARG A 85 14.60 15.44 -1.51
N LEU A 86 14.88 14.16 -1.76
CA LEU A 86 14.58 13.07 -0.82
C LEU A 86 15.64 13.00 0.27
N THR A 87 15.23 12.63 1.48
CA THR A 87 16.05 12.75 2.69
C THR A 87 16.92 11.51 2.92
N THR A 88 16.41 10.31 2.64
CA THR A 88 17.08 9.02 2.89
C THR A 88 17.48 8.29 1.61
N ASP A 89 18.44 7.38 1.72
CA ASP A 89 18.88 6.56 0.60
C ASP A 89 17.81 5.54 0.19
N GLU A 90 17.05 4.99 1.12
CA GLU A 90 15.97 4.04 0.84
C GLU A 90 14.85 4.67 0.00
N LEU A 91 14.51 5.93 0.27
CA LEU A 91 13.57 6.69 -0.56
C LEU A 91 14.15 6.92 -1.96
N ARG A 92 15.43 7.26 -2.06
CA ARG A 92 16.09 7.46 -3.35
C ARG A 92 16.11 6.18 -4.17
N ASP A 93 16.48 5.07 -3.58
CA ASP A 93 16.58 3.77 -4.24
C ASP A 93 15.22 3.29 -4.75
N THR A 94 14.18 3.42 -3.93
CA THR A 94 12.83 2.98 -4.31
C THR A 94 12.17 3.90 -5.33
N CYS A 95 12.34 5.23 -5.23
CA CYS A 95 11.86 6.17 -6.23
C CYS A 95 12.59 6.00 -7.57
N ALA A 96 13.92 5.83 -7.54
CA ALA A 96 14.71 5.56 -8.73
C ALA A 96 14.29 4.23 -9.37
N GLY A 97 14.17 3.17 -8.56
CA GLY A 97 13.74 1.86 -9.01
C GLY A 97 12.35 1.88 -9.65
N ALA A 98 11.40 2.62 -9.08
CA ALA A 98 10.05 2.76 -9.64
C ALA A 98 10.06 3.35 -11.07
N VAL A 99 10.77 4.45 -11.27
CA VAL A 99 10.88 5.11 -12.58
C VAL A 99 11.66 4.24 -13.57
N ARG A 100 12.78 3.66 -13.14
CA ARG A 100 13.64 2.82 -13.98
C ARG A 100 12.92 1.54 -14.41
N LEU A 101 12.22 0.88 -13.49
CA LEU A 101 11.49 -0.35 -13.79
C LEU A 101 10.33 -0.09 -14.77
N ALA A 102 9.60 1.02 -14.61
CA ALA A 102 8.53 1.39 -15.53
C ALA A 102 9.03 1.56 -16.98
N GLU A 103 10.14 2.28 -17.17
CA GLU A 103 10.76 2.43 -18.51
C GLU A 103 11.30 1.09 -19.04
N LEU A 104 11.93 0.29 -18.18
CA LEU A 104 12.46 -1.02 -18.56
C LEU A 104 11.35 -1.95 -19.04
N GLN A 105 10.21 -1.99 -18.34
CA GLN A 105 9.04 -2.79 -18.73
C GLN A 105 8.36 -2.25 -20.00
N ALA A 106 8.32 -0.93 -20.20
CA ALA A 106 7.82 -0.35 -21.44
C ALA A 106 8.66 -0.74 -22.66
N LYS A 107 9.99 -0.83 -22.51
CA LYS A 107 10.90 -1.30 -23.57
C LYS A 107 10.90 -2.82 -23.73
N ASN A 108 10.74 -3.55 -22.63
CA ASN A 108 10.74 -5.01 -22.60
C ASN A 108 9.63 -5.55 -21.69
N PRO A 109 8.42 -5.78 -22.23
CA PRO A 109 7.28 -6.29 -21.46
C PRO A 109 7.48 -7.69 -20.86
N ALA A 110 8.54 -8.42 -21.23
CA ALA A 110 8.87 -9.69 -20.61
C ALA A 110 9.49 -9.52 -19.21
N VAL A 111 10.00 -8.33 -18.88
CA VAL A 111 10.56 -8.03 -17.56
C VAL A 111 9.46 -8.08 -16.50
N GLY A 112 9.64 -8.96 -15.51
CA GLY A 112 8.66 -9.18 -14.46
C GLY A 112 7.37 -9.84 -14.94
N ALA A 113 7.35 -10.48 -16.12
CA ALA A 113 6.17 -11.18 -16.60
C ALA A 113 5.73 -12.26 -15.59
N GLY A 114 4.50 -12.15 -15.10
CA GLY A 114 3.94 -13.03 -14.06
C GLY A 114 4.29 -12.62 -12.61
N LEU A 115 5.04 -11.54 -12.41
CA LEU A 115 5.27 -10.93 -11.10
C LEU A 115 4.29 -9.78 -10.86
N PRO A 116 3.92 -9.49 -9.59
CA PRO A 116 3.10 -8.32 -9.28
C PRO A 116 3.90 -7.03 -9.51
N ASP A 117 3.24 -5.90 -9.75
CA ASP A 117 3.93 -4.60 -9.86
C ASP A 117 4.67 -4.28 -8.55
N LEU A 118 6.00 -4.19 -8.62
CA LEU A 118 6.85 -4.04 -7.44
C LEU A 118 6.57 -2.75 -6.68
N TYR A 119 6.56 -1.61 -7.37
CA TYR A 119 6.63 -0.30 -6.74
C TYR A 119 5.27 0.37 -6.61
N GLU A 120 4.23 -0.06 -7.34
CA GLU A 120 2.90 0.55 -7.27
C GLU A 120 2.37 0.77 -5.83
N PRO A 121 2.36 -0.23 -4.93
CA PRO A 121 1.90 0.00 -3.56
C PRO A 121 2.72 1.07 -2.82
N LEU A 122 4.01 1.18 -3.13
CA LEU A 122 4.88 2.17 -2.49
C LEU A 122 4.70 3.57 -3.10
N VAL A 123 4.44 3.68 -4.40
CA VAL A 123 4.09 4.96 -5.05
C VAL A 123 2.77 5.49 -4.47
N ILE A 124 1.73 4.65 -4.38
CA ILE A 124 0.46 5.04 -3.73
C ILE A 124 0.67 5.38 -2.26
N PHE A 125 1.54 4.66 -1.55
CA PHE A 125 1.91 5.01 -0.18
C PHE A 125 2.44 6.45 -0.10
N TYR A 126 3.36 6.83 -0.98
CA TYR A 126 3.92 8.18 -1.04
C TYR A 126 2.85 9.23 -1.37
N GLU A 127 1.96 8.94 -2.32
CA GLU A 127 0.85 9.82 -2.70
C GLU A 127 -0.10 10.11 -1.53
N ARG A 128 -0.19 9.20 -0.55
CA ARG A 128 -1.10 9.31 0.61
C ARG A 128 -0.43 9.91 1.86
N GLY A 129 0.66 10.64 1.72
CA GLY A 129 1.28 11.35 2.87
C GLY A 129 2.79 11.20 3.01
N GLY A 130 3.49 11.09 1.88
CA GLY A 130 4.93 11.26 1.83
C GLY A 130 5.72 10.08 2.40
N GLU A 131 6.85 10.39 3.01
CA GLU A 131 7.95 9.47 3.30
C GLU A 131 7.72 8.48 4.46
N PHE A 132 8.70 7.61 4.67
CA PHE A 132 8.90 6.86 5.90
C PHE A 132 10.31 7.13 6.43
N ALA A 133 10.52 6.95 7.72
CA ALA A 133 11.83 7.11 8.34
C ALA A 133 12.17 5.94 9.24
N PHE A 134 13.45 5.64 9.45
CA PHE A 134 13.86 4.76 10.53
C PHE A 134 13.88 5.52 11.85
N ASP A 135 13.30 4.93 12.90
CA ASP A 135 13.53 5.40 14.25
C ASP A 135 14.86 4.85 14.79
N ASN A 136 15.37 5.50 15.84
CA ASN A 136 16.64 5.13 16.48
C ASN A 136 16.65 3.71 17.08
N ALA A 137 15.50 3.01 17.12
CA ALA A 137 15.35 1.64 17.59
C ALA A 137 15.22 0.62 16.45
N GLY A 138 15.35 1.06 15.19
CA GLY A 138 15.27 0.21 14.01
C GLY A 138 13.85 -0.15 13.57
N PHE A 139 12.84 0.58 14.06
CA PHE A 139 11.48 0.52 13.51
C PHE A 139 11.36 1.51 12.35
N LEU A 140 10.42 1.24 11.46
CA LEU A 140 10.00 2.22 10.46
C LEU A 140 8.87 3.05 11.06
N ASP A 141 9.00 4.37 10.99
CA ASP A 141 7.91 5.31 11.23
C ASP A 141 7.23 5.59 9.89
N LEU A 142 5.95 5.23 9.80
CA LEU A 142 5.09 5.48 8.64
C LEU A 142 4.20 6.72 8.85
N THR A 143 4.76 7.76 9.47
CA THR A 143 4.08 8.99 9.88
C THR A 143 3.10 8.75 11.04
N GLY A 144 3.64 8.48 12.23
CA GLY A 144 2.89 8.26 13.47
C GLY A 144 2.55 6.81 13.77
N VAL A 145 2.96 5.88 12.90
CA VAL A 145 2.84 4.44 13.12
C VAL A 145 4.20 3.78 13.06
N ARG A 146 4.61 3.25 14.21
CA ARG A 146 5.74 2.34 14.29
C ARG A 146 5.40 1.01 13.62
N TYR A 147 6.17 0.67 12.61
CA TYR A 147 6.07 -0.53 11.85
C TYR A 147 7.35 -1.34 11.99
N ARG A 148 7.20 -2.63 12.29
CA ARG A 148 8.33 -3.56 12.32
C ARG A 148 8.17 -4.56 11.17
N PRO A 149 9.02 -4.49 10.14
CA PRO A 149 9.01 -5.50 9.09
C PRO A 149 9.20 -6.91 9.66
N ALA A 150 8.40 -7.86 9.19
CA ALA A 150 8.67 -9.28 9.38
C ALA A 150 9.85 -9.74 8.50
N SER A 151 10.25 -11.00 8.59
CA SER A 151 11.25 -11.57 7.69
C SER A 151 10.75 -11.64 6.26
N ARG A 152 11.68 -11.64 5.29
CA ARG A 152 11.40 -11.86 3.87
C ARG A 152 10.58 -13.13 3.64
N GLU A 153 10.90 -14.23 4.35
CA GLU A 153 10.19 -15.51 4.24
C GLU A 153 8.74 -15.41 4.72
N SER A 154 8.48 -14.63 5.77
CA SER A 154 7.10 -14.36 6.22
C SER A 154 6.30 -13.64 5.15
N TYR A 155 6.91 -12.66 4.48
CA TYR A 155 6.29 -11.92 3.38
C TYR A 155 6.03 -12.79 2.15
N LEU A 156 6.95 -13.68 1.78
CA LEU A 156 6.72 -14.64 0.69
C LEU A 156 5.50 -15.54 0.94
N SER A 157 5.23 -15.90 2.19
CA SER A 157 4.09 -16.72 2.58
C SER A 157 2.79 -15.94 2.85
N SER A 158 2.85 -14.61 2.86
CA SER A 158 1.69 -13.78 3.18
C SER A 158 0.70 -13.70 2.02
N PRO A 159 -0.62 -13.72 2.29
CA PRO A 159 -1.62 -13.53 1.24
C PRO A 159 -1.52 -12.11 0.64
N PRO A 160 -1.77 -11.94 -0.67
CA PRO A 160 -1.70 -10.63 -1.32
C PRO A 160 -2.86 -9.73 -0.90
N VAL A 161 -2.58 -8.43 -0.88
CA VAL A 161 -3.62 -7.39 -0.96
C VAL A 161 -3.88 -7.14 -2.44
N VAL A 162 -5.02 -7.61 -2.92
CA VAL A 162 -5.33 -7.64 -4.36
C VAL A 162 -5.82 -6.27 -4.85
N GLU A 163 -6.59 -5.56 -4.02
CA GLU A 163 -7.22 -4.29 -4.42
C GLU A 163 -6.54 -3.10 -3.74
N LEU A 164 -5.87 -2.26 -4.55
CA LEU A 164 -5.18 -1.04 -4.12
C LEU A 164 -5.89 0.24 -4.59
N GLY A 165 -7.14 0.14 -5.05
CA GLY A 165 -7.89 1.30 -5.55
C GLY A 165 -8.37 2.23 -4.44
N ASP A 166 -8.56 3.51 -4.77
CA ASP A 166 -8.93 4.57 -3.83
C ASP A 166 -10.14 4.21 -2.96
N ALA A 167 -11.21 3.65 -3.55
CA ALA A 167 -12.40 3.27 -2.80
C ALA A 167 -12.13 2.26 -1.67
N VAL A 168 -11.17 1.34 -1.86
CA VAL A 168 -10.77 0.36 -0.83
C VAL A 168 -9.92 1.03 0.23
N LEU A 169 -8.94 1.83 -0.20
CA LEU A 169 -8.00 2.51 0.70
C LEU A 169 -8.72 3.57 1.55
N ASP A 170 -9.61 4.36 0.96
CA ASP A 170 -10.42 5.37 1.64
C ASP A 170 -11.38 4.73 2.64
N ALA A 171 -11.92 3.54 2.33
CA ALA A 171 -12.79 2.81 3.26
C ALA A 171 -12.03 2.27 4.49
N LEU A 172 -10.71 2.03 4.38
CA LEU A 172 -9.89 1.66 5.53
C LEU A 172 -9.61 2.85 6.44
N ASP A 173 -9.52 4.06 5.88
CA ASP A 173 -9.06 5.25 6.56
C ASP A 173 -10.14 5.82 7.49
N VAL A 174 -9.76 5.98 8.76
CA VAL A 174 -10.60 6.52 9.83
C VAL A 174 -9.72 6.84 11.03
N ALA A 175 -10.05 7.92 11.74
CA ALA A 175 -9.30 8.36 12.91
C ALA A 175 -9.33 7.30 14.04
N GLY A 176 -8.18 7.14 14.69
CA GLY A 176 -8.06 6.36 15.92
C GLY A 176 -8.07 4.84 15.74
N ARG A 177 -8.18 4.15 16.89
CA ARG A 177 -8.20 2.69 16.95
C ARG A 177 -9.54 2.19 16.43
N VAL A 178 -9.47 1.19 15.55
CA VAL A 178 -10.65 0.51 15.02
C VAL A 178 -10.47 -0.98 15.14
N THR A 179 -11.55 -1.66 15.49
CA THR A 179 -11.67 -3.12 15.44
C THR A 179 -12.70 -3.49 14.38
N TYR A 180 -12.34 -4.39 13.48
CA TYR A 180 -13.22 -4.86 12.41
C TYR A 180 -13.89 -6.18 12.80
N TYR A 181 -15.11 -6.39 12.34
CA TYR A 181 -15.86 -7.63 12.57
C TYR A 181 -16.57 -8.08 11.30
N THR A 182 -16.84 -9.37 11.22
CA THR A 182 -17.79 -9.97 10.27
C THR A 182 -18.43 -11.19 10.90
N ALA A 183 -19.45 -11.77 10.25
CA ALA A 183 -20.02 -13.04 10.69
C ALA A 183 -19.00 -14.17 10.55
N ALA A 184 -19.07 -15.17 11.44
CA ALA A 184 -18.13 -16.28 11.48
C ALA A 184 -18.05 -17.11 10.18
N ASP A 185 -19.10 -17.07 9.35
CA ASP A 185 -19.15 -17.70 8.03
C ASP A 185 -18.53 -16.84 6.91
N GLY A 186 -18.11 -15.61 7.22
CA GLY A 186 -17.55 -14.64 6.29
C GLY A 186 -18.56 -14.10 5.26
N GLN A 187 -19.86 -14.36 5.43
CA GLN A 187 -20.93 -13.92 4.52
C GLN A 187 -21.76 -12.75 5.09
N GLY A 188 -21.52 -12.40 6.36
CA GLY A 188 -22.17 -11.27 7.03
C GLY A 188 -21.63 -9.90 6.59
N PRO A 189 -22.27 -8.80 7.04
CA PRO A 189 -21.79 -7.46 6.77
C PRO A 189 -20.39 -7.25 7.35
N LEU A 190 -19.61 -6.38 6.72
CA LEU A 190 -18.40 -5.87 7.35
C LEU A 190 -18.79 -4.76 8.33
N LEU A 191 -18.34 -4.91 9.56
CA LEU A 191 -18.62 -3.99 10.66
C LEU A 191 -17.30 -3.42 11.18
N ARG A 192 -17.33 -2.22 11.73
CA ARG A 192 -16.19 -1.65 12.45
C ARG A 192 -16.65 -0.91 13.70
N ARG A 193 -15.86 -1.04 14.77
CA ARG A 193 -16.00 -0.28 16.02
C ARG A 193 -14.86 0.71 16.13
N SER A 194 -15.18 1.99 16.25
CA SER A 194 -14.23 3.07 16.55
C SER A 194 -14.46 3.61 17.96
N VAL A 195 -13.67 4.60 18.39
CA VAL A 195 -13.91 5.33 19.64
C VAL A 195 -15.22 6.12 19.60
N GLU A 196 -15.63 6.58 18.41
CA GLU A 196 -16.77 7.49 18.24
C GLU A 196 -18.09 6.75 18.01
N ARG A 197 -18.07 5.68 17.23
CA ARG A 197 -19.27 4.94 16.82
C ARG A 197 -18.96 3.57 16.23
N ASP A 198 -20.02 2.76 16.16
CA ASP A 198 -20.08 1.51 15.42
C ASP A 198 -20.66 1.77 14.02
N GLU A 199 -20.07 1.16 12.99
CA GLU A 199 -20.45 1.36 11.60
C GLU A 199 -20.52 0.04 10.82
N LEU A 200 -21.38 0.00 9.81
CA LEU A 200 -21.52 -1.07 8.84
C LEU A 200 -21.08 -0.57 7.47
N PHE A 201 -20.32 -1.37 6.73
CA PHE A 201 -19.92 -1.04 5.36
C PHE A 201 -20.99 -1.48 4.37
N GLY A 202 -21.64 -0.50 3.73
CA GLY A 202 -22.74 -0.68 2.81
C GLY A 202 -22.33 -1.04 1.39
N ARG A 203 -23.31 -1.44 0.58
CA ARG A 203 -23.13 -1.71 -0.86
C ARG A 203 -22.89 -0.44 -1.69
N ASP A 204 -23.23 0.71 -1.15
CA ASP A 204 -22.93 2.04 -1.71
C ASP A 204 -21.48 2.48 -1.43
N LEU A 205 -20.66 1.58 -0.87
CA LEU A 205 -19.25 1.77 -0.54
C LEU A 205 -19.03 2.86 0.51
N ARG A 206 -19.97 2.99 1.45
CA ARG A 206 -19.91 3.94 2.56
C ARG A 206 -20.09 3.25 3.90
N TRP A 207 -19.54 3.87 4.93
CA TRP A 207 -19.77 3.48 6.32
C TRP A 207 -21.01 4.18 6.84
N GLU A 208 -21.96 3.41 7.35
CA GLU A 208 -23.19 3.90 7.97
C GLU A 208 -23.22 3.54 9.46
N THR A 209 -23.65 4.48 10.31
CA THR A 209 -23.80 4.23 11.75
C THR A 209 -24.72 3.05 12.01
N THR A 210 -24.35 2.19 12.96
CA THR A 210 -25.11 0.99 13.31
C THR A 210 -25.04 0.71 14.80
N ASP A 211 -26.00 -0.07 15.31
CA ASP A 211 -26.08 -0.58 16.69
C ASP A 211 -25.94 -2.12 16.75
N VAL A 212 -25.57 -2.75 15.64
CA VAL A 212 -25.51 -4.22 15.52
C VAL A 212 -24.30 -4.87 16.18
N ILE A 213 -23.25 -4.10 16.54
CA ILE A 213 -22.09 -4.63 17.25
C ILE A 213 -22.40 -4.64 18.76
N PRO A 214 -22.46 -5.80 19.42
CA PRO A 214 -22.75 -5.86 20.86
C PRO A 214 -21.67 -5.18 21.71
N ALA A 215 -22.05 -4.71 22.90
CA ALA A 215 -21.17 -3.90 23.76
C ALA A 215 -19.99 -4.67 24.39
N SER A 216 -20.14 -5.99 24.63
CA SER A 216 -19.08 -6.83 25.24
C SER A 216 -18.59 -7.90 24.28
N GLU A 217 -17.35 -8.35 24.47
CA GLU A 217 -16.74 -9.40 23.64
C GLU A 217 -17.49 -10.73 23.71
N GLU A 218 -18.07 -11.06 24.86
CA GLU A 218 -18.91 -12.25 25.04
C GLU A 218 -20.14 -12.17 24.14
N LEU A 219 -20.83 -11.02 24.15
CA LEU A 219 -22.01 -10.81 23.32
C LEU A 219 -21.67 -10.75 21.83
N VAL A 220 -20.50 -10.22 21.45
CA VAL A 220 -20.00 -10.24 20.07
C VAL A 220 -19.88 -11.70 19.58
N LYS A 221 -19.31 -12.58 20.40
CA LYS A 221 -19.17 -14.01 20.08
C LYS A 221 -20.53 -14.72 20.04
N GLU A 222 -21.42 -14.43 20.97
CA GLU A 222 -22.79 -14.99 20.99
C GLU A 222 -23.61 -14.54 19.77
N ALA A 223 -23.37 -13.32 19.26
CA ALA A 223 -23.94 -12.82 18.02
C ALA A 223 -23.32 -13.45 16.75
N GLY A 224 -22.35 -14.36 16.90
CA GLY A 224 -21.68 -15.04 15.79
C GLY A 224 -20.71 -14.14 15.03
N LEU A 225 -20.26 -13.03 15.63
CA LEU A 225 -19.28 -12.14 15.04
C LEU A 225 -17.86 -12.58 15.43
N ILE A 226 -16.93 -12.44 14.49
CA ILE A 226 -15.50 -12.65 14.69
C ILE A 226 -14.74 -11.36 14.44
N GLU A 227 -13.72 -11.09 15.25
CA GLU A 227 -12.78 -9.99 15.03
C GLU A 227 -11.88 -10.31 13.84
N LEU A 228 -11.63 -9.29 13.02
CA LEU A 228 -10.77 -9.36 11.84
C LEU A 228 -9.48 -8.57 12.06
N ASP A 229 -8.37 -9.14 11.59
CA ASP A 229 -7.18 -8.34 11.36
C ASP A 229 -7.38 -7.37 10.18
N GLU A 230 -6.51 -6.37 10.09
CA GLU A 230 -6.60 -5.33 9.06
C GLU A 230 -6.53 -5.87 7.62
N LEU A 231 -5.77 -6.95 7.38
CA LEU A 231 -5.69 -7.54 6.05
C LEU A 231 -6.94 -8.32 5.68
N ALA A 232 -7.54 -9.01 6.63
CA ALA A 232 -8.82 -9.67 6.45
C ALA A 232 -9.92 -8.63 6.16
N ALA A 233 -9.96 -7.52 6.90
CA ALA A 233 -10.87 -6.41 6.63
C ALA A 233 -10.65 -5.83 5.23
N THR A 234 -9.41 -5.53 4.85
CA THR A 234 -9.06 -5.00 3.51
C THR A 234 -9.57 -5.90 2.38
N ARG A 235 -9.40 -7.23 2.51
CA ARG A 235 -9.86 -8.18 1.50
C ARG A 235 -11.38 -8.21 1.35
N ILE A 236 -12.11 -8.09 2.47
CA ILE A 236 -13.58 -8.03 2.44
C ILE A 236 -14.05 -6.72 1.80
N ILE A 237 -13.44 -5.58 2.15
CA ILE A 237 -13.72 -4.28 1.51
C ILE A 237 -13.48 -4.39 -0.01
N GLY A 238 -12.33 -4.91 -0.43
CA GLY A 238 -12.01 -5.11 -1.84
C GLY A 238 -13.04 -5.97 -2.58
N ALA A 239 -13.47 -7.07 -1.97
CA ALA A 239 -14.52 -7.92 -2.54
C ALA A 239 -15.87 -7.20 -2.69
N ILE A 240 -16.25 -6.37 -1.70
CA ILE A 240 -17.48 -5.57 -1.76
C ILE A 240 -17.39 -4.50 -2.85
N VAL A 241 -16.26 -3.79 -2.96
CA VAL A 241 -16.00 -2.78 -3.98
C VAL A 241 -16.06 -3.40 -5.39
N ALA A 242 -15.40 -4.53 -5.60
CA ALA A 242 -15.42 -5.23 -6.89
C ALA A 242 -16.84 -5.70 -7.27
N ALA A 243 -17.62 -6.17 -6.31
CA ALA A 243 -19.01 -6.56 -6.53
C ALA A 243 -19.91 -5.36 -6.89
N GLY A 244 -19.71 -4.20 -6.25
CA GLY A 244 -20.46 -2.97 -6.53
C GLY A 244 -20.14 -2.36 -7.90
N ALA A 245 -18.90 -2.47 -8.36
CA ALA A 245 -18.49 -2.02 -9.69
C ALA A 245 -19.15 -2.83 -10.83
N GLY A 246 -19.40 -4.14 -10.60
CA GLY A 246 -20.04 -5.02 -11.58
C GLY A 246 -21.55 -4.80 -11.78
N THR A 247 -22.22 -4.05 -10.90
CA THR A 247 -23.67 -3.77 -10.99
C THR A 247 -24.03 -2.50 -11.79
N ASN A 248 -23.04 -1.74 -12.26
CA ASN A 248 -23.23 -0.53 -13.08
C ASN A 248 -22.92 -0.74 -14.58
N GLY A 249 -22.94 -1.98 -15.07
CA GLY A 249 -22.71 -2.36 -16.47
C GLY A 249 -23.99 -2.65 -17.26
#